data_AF-R1GC65-F1
#
_entry.id   AF-R1GC65-F1
#
_cell.length_a   1.000
_cell.length_b   1.000
_cell.length_c   1.000
_cell.angle_alpha   90.00
_cell.angle_beta   90.00
_cell.angle_gamma   90.00
#
_symmetry.space_group_name_H-M   'P 1'
#
loop_
_entity.id
_entity.type
_entity.pdbx_description
1 polymer ?
#
loop_
_entity_poly.entity_id
_entity_poly.type
_entity_poly.pdbx_seq_one_letter_code
_entity_poly.pdbx_strand_id
1 'polypeptide(L)'
;MDMELKRGLRERLLKFAPVYGLDGLVPEATERGGSKEGWGFVRCWGWKACLSAIDVGVVLGAILEVGSNINPAGTGFPNSSPQLPPTPQSLDSSGSQGFLPDAPKFDDEAAQDAITSRFWTAYDSLSSPTLITQHIPIAQHLHRAILRTGTALIAKHQIRHLRAFRMAVVKEGPDAPLFTHAGALVKLALWVAEAVAEMEGKKARGGGSGGSELVLAGLDEARGVYVVVGLGGGGTTVQSKEKEKRRAERRKRRDEKREARRREKAAERQRALERRLANGEEVDDDDDDEDVETEEEDSSESESEDEADEAKEGRRGAAGRNRFGIAFQEVIEETGARVKVDSFEHCVVEVRKEDLSGFLEQLSMKAIVG
;
A
#
# COMPACT_ATOMS: atom_id res chain seq x y z
N MET A 1 15.76 29.80 -0.32
CA MET A 1 16.60 29.12 0.69
C MET A 1 18.05 29.31 0.30
N ASP A 2 18.88 29.66 1.27
CA ASP A 2 20.32 29.86 1.09
C ASP A 2 21.05 28.59 0.61
N MET A 3 22.10 28.76 -0.19
CA MET A 3 22.87 27.67 -0.78
C MET A 3 23.71 26.91 0.25
N GLU A 4 24.18 27.59 1.30
CA GLU A 4 24.88 26.95 2.41
C GLU A 4 23.96 25.99 3.16
N LEU A 5 22.71 26.43 3.41
CA LEU A 5 21.68 25.58 4.00
C LEU A 5 21.38 24.35 3.15
N LYS A 6 21.28 24.50 1.83
CA LYS A 6 21.04 23.36 0.91
C LYS A 6 22.17 22.34 0.94
N ARG A 7 23.43 22.80 0.99
CA ARG A 7 24.61 21.92 1.05
C ARG A 7 24.70 21.15 2.37
N GLY A 8 24.39 21.81 3.49
CA GLY A 8 24.40 21.20 4.84
C GLY A 8 23.12 20.45 5.24
N LEU A 9 22.06 20.50 4.43
CA LEU A 9 20.74 19.95 4.81
C LEU A 9 20.81 18.45 5.11
N ARG A 10 21.52 17.67 4.29
CA ARG A 10 21.63 16.21 4.46
C ARG A 10 22.25 15.83 5.80
N GLU A 11 23.39 16.44 6.13
CA GLU A 11 24.11 16.16 7.37
C GLU A 11 23.27 16.52 8.60
N ARG A 12 22.58 17.67 8.55
CA ARG A 12 21.67 18.08 9.61
C ARG A 12 20.50 17.11 9.76
N LEU A 13 19.89 16.67 8.66
CA LEU A 13 18.80 15.69 8.72
C LEU A 13 19.26 14.34 9.28
N LEU A 14 20.42 13.83 8.88
CA LEU A 14 20.97 12.58 9.45
C LEU A 14 21.29 12.71 10.95
N LYS A 15 21.72 13.90 11.40
CA LYS A 15 21.99 14.16 12.82
C LYS A 15 20.71 14.21 13.67
N PHE A 16 19.64 14.82 13.14
CA PHE A 16 18.41 15.06 13.91
C PHE A 16 17.32 14.00 13.71
N ALA A 17 17.28 13.30 12.58
CA ALA A 17 16.25 12.30 12.29
C ALA A 17 16.12 11.21 13.38
N PRO A 18 17.22 10.64 13.92
CA PRO A 18 17.12 9.63 14.98
C PRO A 18 16.53 10.16 16.29
N VAL A 19 16.70 11.46 16.57
CA VAL A 19 16.16 12.10 17.78
C VAL A 19 14.63 12.11 17.78
N TYR A 20 14.02 12.15 16.59
CA TYR A 20 12.57 12.16 16.40
C TYR A 20 12.01 10.80 15.96
N GLY A 21 12.84 9.75 15.91
CA GLY A 21 12.43 8.44 15.40
C GLY A 21 12.11 8.42 13.90
N LEU A 22 12.62 9.40 13.14
CA LEU A 22 12.46 9.52 11.68
C LEU A 22 13.58 8.77 10.95
N ASP A 23 13.95 7.60 11.45
CA ASP A 23 15.00 6.77 10.86
C ASP A 23 14.59 6.34 9.44
N GLY A 24 15.50 6.47 8.48
CA GLY A 24 15.22 6.17 7.07
C GLY A 24 14.58 7.29 6.25
N LEU A 25 14.31 8.47 6.83
CA LEU A 25 13.88 9.67 6.07
C LEU A 25 14.92 10.08 5.00
N VAL A 26 16.21 9.94 5.35
CA VAL A 26 17.33 10.17 4.45
C VAL A 26 18.08 8.86 4.29
N PRO A 27 18.37 8.42 3.06
CA PRO A 27 19.20 7.24 2.82
C PRO A 27 20.56 7.36 3.52
N GLU A 28 20.94 6.31 4.24
CA GLU A 28 22.24 6.21 4.89
C GLU A 28 23.37 6.27 3.84
N ALA A 29 24.48 6.89 4.21
CA ALA A 29 25.66 6.91 3.33
C ALA A 29 26.30 5.52 3.35
N THR A 30 26.21 4.77 2.26
CA THR A 30 27.03 3.57 2.11
C THR A 30 28.49 3.98 1.92
N GLU A 31 29.41 3.33 2.64
CA GLU A 31 30.85 3.69 2.69
C GLU A 31 31.54 3.68 1.31
N ARG A 32 30.90 3.12 0.27
CA ARG A 32 31.46 2.94 -1.07
C ARG A 32 30.81 3.78 -2.17
N GLY A 33 29.74 4.54 -1.89
CA GLY A 33 29.07 5.35 -2.91
C GLY A 33 29.00 6.83 -2.58
N GLY A 34 28.96 7.61 -3.65
CA GLY A 34 28.90 9.07 -3.56
C GLY A 34 27.68 9.57 -2.79
N SER A 35 27.67 10.87 -2.47
CA SER A 35 26.64 11.57 -1.68
C SER A 35 25.18 11.48 -2.16
N LYS A 36 24.91 10.72 -3.23
CA LYS A 36 23.61 10.52 -3.90
C LYS A 36 23.13 9.06 -3.87
N GLU A 37 23.91 8.13 -3.33
CA GLU A 37 23.48 6.73 -3.25
C GLU A 37 22.25 6.59 -2.34
N GLY A 38 21.29 5.76 -2.76
CA GLY A 38 20.01 5.55 -2.06
C GLY A 38 18.94 6.61 -2.30
N TRP A 39 19.27 7.77 -2.87
CA TRP A 39 18.26 8.75 -3.28
C TRP A 39 17.56 8.29 -4.57
N GLY A 40 16.28 8.64 -4.69
CA GLY A 40 15.50 8.38 -5.91
C GLY A 40 16.05 9.12 -7.13
N PHE A 41 15.44 8.86 -8.29
CA PHE A 41 15.86 9.47 -9.55
C PHE A 41 15.49 10.95 -9.61
N VAL A 42 16.45 11.80 -9.99
CA VAL A 42 16.25 13.23 -10.22
C VAL A 42 16.71 13.57 -11.63
N ARG A 43 15.86 14.27 -12.39
CA ARG A 43 16.19 14.77 -13.72
C ARG A 43 16.24 16.29 -13.70
N CYS A 44 17.28 16.86 -14.31
CA CYS A 44 17.43 18.30 -14.47
C CYS A 44 17.33 18.67 -15.95
N TRP A 45 16.50 19.67 -16.25
CA TRP A 45 16.31 20.23 -17.58
C TRP A 45 17.04 21.57 -17.70
N GLY A 46 18.37 21.51 -17.65
CA GLY A 46 19.22 22.70 -17.61
C GLY A 46 18.79 23.64 -16.48
N TRP A 47 18.43 24.87 -16.84
CA TRP A 47 18.01 25.91 -15.91
C TRP A 47 16.51 25.96 -15.63
N LYS A 48 15.71 25.16 -16.36
CA LYS A 48 14.24 25.24 -16.28
C LYS A 48 13.69 24.66 -14.99
N ALA A 49 14.10 23.43 -14.66
CA ALA A 49 13.68 22.73 -13.46
C ALA A 49 14.60 21.55 -13.16
N CYS A 50 14.70 21.17 -11.89
CA CYS A 50 15.20 19.88 -11.43
C CYS A 50 14.08 19.23 -10.62
N LEU A 51 13.54 18.10 -11.10
CA LEU A 51 12.40 17.42 -10.50
C LEU A 51 12.79 15.99 -10.17
N SER A 52 12.36 15.51 -8.99
CA SER A 52 12.47 14.09 -8.67
C SER A 52 11.36 13.28 -9.36
N ALA A 53 11.59 11.98 -9.58
CA ALA A 53 10.58 11.08 -10.11
C ALA A 53 9.32 11.05 -9.23
N ILE A 54 9.49 11.19 -7.91
CA ILE A 54 8.39 11.26 -6.95
C ILE A 54 7.59 12.55 -7.15
N ASP A 55 8.25 13.71 -7.25
CA ASP A 55 7.58 15.00 -7.47
C ASP A 55 6.76 14.98 -8.76
N VAL A 56 7.33 14.43 -9.84
CA VAL A 56 6.62 14.30 -11.13
C VAL A 56 5.40 13.39 -10.98
N GLY A 57 5.54 12.22 -10.33
CA GLY A 57 4.42 11.31 -10.08
C GLY A 57 3.30 11.94 -9.24
N VAL A 58 3.67 12.70 -8.21
CA VAL A 58 2.73 13.44 -7.34
C VAL A 58 1.97 14.50 -8.14
N VAL A 59 2.65 15.26 -8.99
CA VAL A 59 2.02 16.30 -9.81
C VAL A 59 1.09 15.70 -10.86
N LEU A 60 1.53 14.66 -11.58
CA LEU A 60 0.70 13.97 -12.57
C LEU A 60 -0.54 13.35 -11.93
N GLY A 61 -0.38 12.68 -10.79
CA GLY A 61 -1.50 12.12 -10.05
C GLY A 61 -2.50 13.20 -9.61
N ALA A 62 -2.05 14.41 -9.30
CA ALA A 62 -2.94 15.52 -8.96
C ALA A 62 -3.70 16.06 -10.19
N ILE A 63 -3.07 16.08 -11.37
CA ILE A 63 -3.74 16.45 -12.63
C ILE A 63 -4.85 15.43 -12.96
N LEU A 64 -4.60 14.14 -12.76
CA LEU A 64 -5.60 13.10 -13.05
C LEU A 64 -6.82 13.19 -12.11
N GLU A 65 -6.62 13.56 -10.84
CA GLU A 65 -7.69 13.59 -9.84
C GLU A 65 -8.48 14.90 -9.81
N VAL A 66 -7.76 16.03 -9.82
CA VAL A 66 -8.34 17.38 -9.69
C VAL A 66 -8.55 18.02 -11.06
N GLY A 67 -7.82 17.58 -12.08
CA GLY A 67 -7.81 18.22 -13.38
C GLY A 67 -7.03 19.52 -13.42
N SER A 68 -7.02 20.12 -14.61
CA SER A 68 -6.33 21.36 -14.91
C SER A 68 -7.30 22.53 -14.97
N ASN A 69 -7.88 22.91 -13.83
CA ASN A 69 -8.50 24.22 -13.73
C ASN A 69 -7.41 25.29 -13.49
N ILE A 70 -6.44 25.34 -14.41
CA ILE A 70 -5.64 26.54 -14.65
C ILE A 70 -6.52 27.39 -15.56
N ASN A 71 -7.41 28.19 -14.98
CA ASN A 71 -8.02 29.27 -15.74
C ASN A 71 -6.90 30.30 -15.98
N PRO A 72 -6.45 30.55 -17.24
CA PRO A 72 -5.36 31.47 -17.52
C PRO A 72 -5.77 32.95 -17.31
N ALA A 73 -7.03 33.21 -16.97
CA ALA A 73 -7.59 34.53 -16.72
C ALA A 73 -7.72 34.82 -15.21
N GLY A 74 -6.59 35.14 -14.57
CA GLY A 74 -6.46 36.26 -13.62
C GLY A 74 -7.49 36.46 -12.49
N THR A 75 -8.24 35.45 -12.05
CA THR A 75 -9.12 35.55 -10.88
C THR A 75 -8.75 34.41 -9.95
N GLY A 76 -8.43 34.76 -8.70
CA GLY A 76 -7.93 33.82 -7.70
C GLY A 76 -8.81 32.58 -7.59
N PHE A 77 -8.23 31.50 -7.04
CA PHE A 77 -8.97 30.31 -6.62
C PHE A 77 -10.30 30.76 -6.01
N PRO A 78 -11.45 30.49 -6.64
CA PRO A 78 -12.70 30.77 -5.98
C PRO A 78 -12.67 29.97 -4.68
N ASN A 79 -13.04 30.63 -3.59
CA ASN A 79 -13.21 30.02 -2.27
C ASN A 79 -14.31 28.94 -2.26
N SER A 80 -14.91 28.70 -3.43
CA SER A 80 -15.82 27.62 -3.77
C SER A 80 -14.98 26.48 -4.36
N SER A 81 -14.89 25.37 -3.63
CA SER A 81 -14.33 24.12 -4.13
C SER A 81 -14.87 23.87 -5.54
N PRO A 82 -14.02 23.76 -6.58
CA PRO A 82 -14.52 23.41 -7.90
C PRO A 82 -15.27 22.10 -7.72
N GLN A 83 -16.56 22.09 -8.06
CA GLN A 83 -17.34 20.87 -8.13
C GLN A 83 -16.67 20.03 -9.22
N LEU A 84 -15.77 19.16 -8.79
CA LEU A 84 -15.04 18.29 -9.69
C LEU A 84 -16.09 17.40 -10.32
N PRO A 85 -16.13 17.29 -11.66
CA PRO A 85 -16.95 16.25 -12.26
C PRO A 85 -16.50 14.93 -11.62
N PRO A 86 -17.43 14.18 -11.00
CA PRO A 86 -17.15 12.87 -10.43
C PRO A 86 -16.49 11.99 -11.47
N THR A 87 -15.74 10.99 -11.03
CA THR A 87 -15.31 9.93 -11.94
C THR A 87 -16.55 9.33 -12.62
N PRO A 88 -16.76 9.51 -13.94
CA PRO A 88 -17.63 8.62 -14.71
C PRO A 88 -17.13 7.21 -14.44
N GLN A 89 -18.07 6.33 -14.27
CA GLN A 89 -17.80 4.93 -14.41
C GLN A 89 -18.78 4.51 -15.51
N SER A 90 -18.27 4.03 -16.64
CA SER A 90 -19.05 3.43 -17.73
C SER A 90 -20.30 2.67 -17.25
N LEU A 91 -21.39 2.94 -17.94
CA LEU A 91 -22.61 2.16 -17.85
C LEU A 91 -22.71 1.31 -19.11
N ASP A 92 -22.02 0.16 -19.16
CA ASP A 92 -22.45 -0.92 -20.05
C ASP A 92 -22.21 -2.35 -19.52
N SER A 93 -23.35 -3.03 -19.33
CA SER A 93 -23.57 -4.45 -19.64
C SER A 93 -22.85 -5.53 -18.83
N SER A 94 -23.47 -5.87 -17.69
CA SER A 94 -23.84 -7.27 -17.40
C SER A 94 -25.07 -7.33 -16.49
N GLY A 95 -26.26 -7.35 -17.09
CA GLY A 95 -27.27 -8.35 -16.75
C GLY A 95 -28.08 -8.26 -15.45
N SER A 96 -28.26 -7.11 -14.79
CA SER A 96 -29.33 -6.99 -13.79
C SER A 96 -30.33 -5.87 -14.11
N GLN A 97 -31.57 -6.28 -14.37
CA GLN A 97 -32.71 -5.40 -14.55
C GLN A 97 -32.96 -4.60 -13.27
N GLY A 98 -32.81 -3.28 -13.35
CA GLY A 98 -33.11 -2.35 -12.26
C GLY A 98 -33.41 -0.94 -12.79
N PHE A 99 -34.33 -0.84 -13.75
CA PHE A 99 -34.84 0.43 -14.27
C PHE A 99 -35.65 1.15 -13.17
N LEU A 100 -35.16 2.29 -12.67
CA LEU A 100 -35.91 3.19 -11.79
C LEU A 100 -35.84 4.64 -12.31
N PRO A 101 -37.00 5.33 -12.47
CA PRO A 101 -37.14 6.56 -13.27
C PRO A 101 -36.81 7.91 -12.58
N ASP A 102 -36.42 7.94 -11.30
CA ASP A 102 -36.35 9.20 -10.50
C ASP A 102 -34.96 9.61 -10.00
N ALA A 103 -33.88 8.93 -10.40
CA ALA A 103 -32.54 9.48 -10.18
C ALA A 103 -32.26 10.57 -11.22
N PRO A 104 -31.72 11.76 -10.86
CA PRO A 104 -31.28 12.72 -11.86
C PRO A 104 -30.32 12.00 -12.80
N LYS A 105 -30.63 11.99 -14.10
CA LYS A 105 -29.79 11.40 -15.13
C LYS A 105 -28.44 12.10 -15.06
N PHE A 106 -27.47 11.42 -14.46
CA PHE A 106 -26.12 11.92 -14.37
C PHE A 106 -25.52 11.86 -15.76
N ASP A 107 -24.78 12.90 -16.12
CA ASP A 107 -24.11 12.99 -17.42
C ASP A 107 -22.83 12.17 -17.37
N ASP A 108 -22.99 10.84 -17.46
CA ASP A 108 -21.88 9.89 -17.52
C ASP A 108 -20.91 10.24 -18.68
N GLU A 109 -21.42 10.83 -19.77
CA GLU A 109 -20.64 11.26 -20.93
C GLU A 109 -19.74 12.46 -20.60
N ALA A 110 -20.29 13.52 -20.00
CA ALA A 110 -19.49 14.69 -19.57
C ALA A 110 -18.43 14.31 -18.53
N ALA A 111 -18.74 13.34 -17.68
CA ALA A 111 -17.81 12.81 -16.73
C ALA A 111 -16.67 12.04 -17.47
N GLN A 112 -16.98 11.21 -18.50
CA GLN A 112 -16.00 10.50 -19.37
C GLN A 112 -15.09 11.46 -20.12
N ASP A 113 -15.66 12.54 -20.64
CA ASP A 113 -14.91 13.60 -21.28
C ASP A 113 -13.96 14.28 -20.31
N ALA A 114 -14.38 14.49 -19.06
CA ALA A 114 -13.51 15.07 -18.04
C ALA A 114 -12.32 14.16 -17.72
N ILE A 115 -12.50 12.85 -17.54
CA ILE A 115 -11.36 11.92 -17.33
C ILE A 115 -10.42 11.95 -18.53
N THR A 116 -10.99 11.86 -19.74
CA THR A 116 -10.20 11.83 -20.98
C THR A 116 -9.39 13.11 -21.14
N SER A 117 -9.99 14.27 -20.86
CA SER A 117 -9.32 15.57 -20.86
C SER A 117 -8.18 15.63 -19.83
N ARG A 118 -8.41 15.13 -18.61
CA ARG A 118 -7.38 15.08 -17.56
C ARG A 118 -6.22 14.16 -17.94
N PHE A 119 -6.52 13.02 -18.55
CA PHE A 119 -5.53 12.06 -19.05
C PHE A 119 -4.60 12.71 -20.08
N TRP A 120 -5.17 13.36 -21.10
CA TRP A 120 -4.37 14.04 -22.12
C TRP A 120 -3.58 15.22 -21.55
N THR A 121 -4.16 15.97 -20.60
CA THR A 121 -3.41 17.05 -19.92
C THR A 121 -2.22 16.51 -19.14
N ALA A 122 -2.39 15.40 -18.42
CA ALA A 122 -1.30 14.75 -17.70
C ALA A 122 -0.23 14.22 -18.67
N TYR A 123 -0.65 13.60 -19.78
CA TYR A 123 0.23 13.08 -20.81
C TYR A 123 1.05 14.19 -21.50
N ASP A 124 0.40 15.28 -21.89
CA ASP A 124 1.06 16.43 -22.52
C ASP A 124 2.07 17.09 -21.58
N SER A 125 1.77 17.11 -20.27
CA SER A 125 2.69 17.65 -19.27
C SER A 125 4.02 16.88 -19.22
N LEU A 126 4.03 15.57 -19.51
CA LEU A 126 5.27 14.78 -19.57
C LEU A 126 6.25 15.28 -20.65
N SER A 127 5.74 15.91 -21.70
CA SER A 127 6.55 16.40 -22.82
C SER A 127 7.33 17.67 -22.49
N SER A 128 6.90 18.46 -21.50
CA SER A 128 7.57 19.71 -21.13
C SER A 128 7.68 19.94 -19.63
N PRO A 129 8.90 20.21 -19.10
CA PRO A 129 9.09 20.51 -17.69
C PRO A 129 8.34 21.79 -17.25
N THR A 130 8.08 22.72 -18.17
CA THR A 130 7.35 23.97 -17.84
C THR A 130 5.89 23.69 -17.54
N LEU A 131 5.25 22.77 -18.26
CA LEU A 131 3.86 22.39 -18.02
C LEU A 131 3.73 21.70 -16.66
N ILE A 132 4.61 20.75 -16.34
CA ILE A 132 4.64 20.11 -15.01
C ILE A 132 4.76 21.16 -13.90
N THR A 133 5.64 22.15 -14.06
CA THR A 133 5.81 23.20 -13.03
C THR A 133 4.56 24.07 -12.84
N GLN A 134 3.74 24.26 -13.87
CA GLN A 134 2.48 25.01 -13.79
C GLN A 134 1.42 24.27 -12.96
N HIS A 135 1.47 22.94 -12.90
CA HIS A 135 0.52 22.13 -12.14
C HIS A 135 0.95 21.87 -10.68
N ILE A 136 2.13 22.33 -10.25
CA ILE A 136 2.58 22.20 -8.84
C ILE A 136 1.56 22.76 -7.84
N PRO A 137 0.92 23.93 -8.05
CA PRO A 137 -0.08 24.45 -7.13
C PRO A 137 -1.29 23.52 -6.94
N ILE A 138 -1.69 22.78 -7.99
CA ILE A 138 -2.79 21.81 -7.94
C ILE A 138 -2.41 20.65 -7.02
N ALA A 139 -1.19 20.13 -7.17
CA ALA A 139 -0.66 19.10 -6.29
C ALA A 139 -0.58 19.57 -4.82
N GLN A 140 -0.13 20.81 -4.59
CA GLN A 140 -0.11 21.41 -3.25
C GLN A 140 -1.52 21.55 -2.66
N HIS A 141 -2.51 21.95 -3.47
CA HIS A 141 -3.90 22.08 -3.04
C HIS A 141 -4.46 20.72 -2.60
N LEU A 142 -4.31 19.68 -3.43
CA LEU A 142 -4.73 18.32 -3.10
C LEU A 142 -4.11 17.81 -1.79
N HIS A 143 -2.79 17.96 -1.62
CA HIS A 143 -2.12 17.46 -0.41
C HIS A 143 -2.49 18.27 0.85
N ARG A 144 -2.73 19.59 0.71
CA ARG A 144 -3.27 20.40 1.81
C ARG A 144 -4.68 19.96 2.19
N ALA A 145 -5.53 19.65 1.21
CA ALA A 145 -6.88 19.14 1.43
C ALA A 145 -6.86 17.76 2.12
N ILE A 146 -5.97 16.86 1.69
CA ILE A 146 -5.74 15.55 2.33
C ILE A 146 -5.33 15.75 3.79
N LEU A 147 -4.34 16.59 4.06
CA LEU A 147 -3.86 16.84 5.42
C LEU A 147 -4.97 17.46 6.30
N ARG A 148 -5.68 18.46 5.78
CA ARG A 148 -6.77 19.12 6.52
C ARG A 148 -7.90 18.16 6.86
N THR A 149 -8.31 17.34 5.90
CA THR A 149 -9.42 16.40 6.08
C THR A 149 -9.00 15.21 6.94
N GLY A 150 -7.82 14.65 6.69
CA GLY A 150 -7.27 13.54 7.47
C GLY A 150 -7.06 13.90 8.94
N THR A 151 -6.46 15.06 9.22
CA THR A 151 -6.31 15.56 10.61
C THR A 151 -7.66 15.84 11.27
N ALA A 152 -8.64 16.37 10.53
CA ALA A 152 -9.99 16.57 11.06
C ALA A 152 -10.69 15.24 11.42
N LEU A 153 -10.54 14.19 10.60
CA LEU A 153 -11.09 12.86 10.88
C LEU A 153 -10.50 12.27 12.17
N ILE A 154 -9.19 12.40 12.35
CA ILE A 154 -8.46 11.92 13.54
C ILE A 154 -8.88 12.74 14.78
N ALA A 155 -8.84 14.07 14.70
CA ALA A 155 -9.16 14.95 15.81
C ALA A 155 -10.61 14.83 16.28
N LYS A 156 -11.54 14.56 15.36
CA LYS A 156 -12.96 14.32 15.68
C LYS A 156 -13.24 12.88 16.10
N HIS A 157 -12.23 12.00 16.17
CA HIS A 157 -12.39 10.57 16.46
C HIS A 157 -13.46 9.90 15.58
N GLN A 158 -13.51 10.28 14.29
CA GLN A 158 -14.49 9.73 13.34
C GLN A 158 -14.08 8.38 12.75
N ILE A 159 -12.88 7.91 13.10
CA ILE A 159 -12.36 6.59 12.73
C ILE A 159 -12.87 5.57 13.76
N ARG A 160 -13.71 4.64 13.29
CA ARG A 160 -14.30 3.59 14.12
C ARG A 160 -13.54 2.29 13.92
N HIS A 161 -13.24 1.62 15.02
CA HIS A 161 -12.64 0.30 15.00
C HIS A 161 -13.76 -0.75 14.98
N LEU A 162 -13.90 -1.45 13.86
CA LEU A 162 -14.72 -2.65 13.79
C LEU A 162 -13.84 -3.88 14.01
N ARG A 163 -14.47 -5.04 14.20
CA ARG A 163 -13.77 -6.30 14.42
C ARG A 163 -12.84 -6.69 13.26
N ALA A 164 -13.27 -6.45 12.02
CA ALA A 164 -12.56 -6.88 10.81
C ALA A 164 -11.67 -5.78 10.21
N PHE A 165 -12.01 -4.51 10.37
CA PHE A 165 -11.28 -3.37 9.78
C PHE A 165 -11.61 -2.05 10.52
N ARG A 166 -10.85 -0.99 10.26
CA ARG A 166 -11.19 0.37 10.67
C ARG A 166 -12.01 1.05 9.59
N MET A 167 -12.95 1.89 9.97
CA MET A 167 -13.73 2.66 9.00
C MET A 167 -13.82 4.13 9.32
N ALA A 168 -13.87 4.95 8.29
CA ALA A 168 -14.17 6.37 8.39
C ALA A 168 -15.06 6.82 7.23
N VAL A 169 -15.89 7.83 7.48
CA VAL A 169 -16.81 8.38 6.48
C VAL A 169 -16.64 9.89 6.43
N VAL A 170 -16.24 10.39 5.26
CA VAL A 170 -16.14 11.82 4.94
C VAL A 170 -17.52 12.27 4.47
N LYS A 171 -18.32 12.79 5.41
CA LYS A 171 -19.68 13.29 5.13
C LYS A 171 -19.68 14.75 4.73
N GLU A 172 -18.95 15.59 5.46
CA GLU A 172 -19.03 17.05 5.35
C GLU A 172 -17.65 17.68 5.52
N GLY A 173 -17.40 18.74 4.76
CA GLY A 173 -16.17 19.52 4.84
C GLY A 173 -15.97 20.40 3.62
N PRO A 174 -15.11 21.43 3.70
CA PRO A 174 -14.81 22.30 2.57
C PRO A 174 -14.22 21.51 1.39
N ASP A 175 -13.45 20.46 1.67
CA ASP A 175 -12.83 19.60 0.65
C ASP A 175 -13.62 18.32 0.38
N ALA A 176 -14.80 18.11 0.97
CA ALA A 176 -15.57 16.88 0.74
C ALA A 176 -15.84 16.58 -0.76
N PRO A 177 -16.14 17.58 -1.62
CA PRO A 177 -16.31 17.35 -3.06
C PRO A 177 -15.05 16.84 -3.77
N LEU A 178 -13.85 17.02 -3.21
CA LEU A 178 -12.61 16.51 -3.76
C LEU A 178 -12.48 14.99 -3.59
N PHE A 179 -13.05 14.46 -2.51
CA PHE A 179 -12.98 13.05 -2.14
C PHE A 179 -14.15 12.21 -2.69
N THR A 180 -14.93 12.77 -3.61
CA THR A 180 -15.85 12.00 -4.46
C THR A 180 -15.11 11.28 -5.58
N HIS A 181 -13.94 11.80 -6.00
CA HIS A 181 -13.08 11.13 -6.96
C HIS A 181 -12.32 9.98 -6.30
N ALA A 182 -12.43 8.77 -6.88
CA ALA A 182 -11.82 7.55 -6.35
C ALA A 182 -10.32 7.71 -6.04
N GLY A 183 -9.52 8.24 -6.97
CA GLY A 183 -8.07 8.41 -6.77
C GLY A 183 -7.70 9.33 -5.60
N ALA A 184 -8.44 10.45 -5.43
CA ALA A 184 -8.19 11.38 -4.32
C ALA A 184 -8.57 10.75 -2.98
N LEU A 185 -9.66 9.97 -2.96
CA LEU A 185 -10.09 9.21 -1.79
C LEU A 185 -9.09 8.11 -1.42
N VAL A 186 -8.51 7.40 -2.39
CA VAL A 186 -7.44 6.42 -2.17
C VAL A 186 -6.23 7.08 -1.51
N LYS A 187 -5.78 8.24 -2.01
CA LYS A 187 -4.65 8.98 -1.40
C LYS A 187 -4.94 9.42 0.04
N LEU A 188 -6.15 9.92 0.29
CA LEU A 188 -6.58 10.25 1.65
C LEU A 188 -6.58 9.01 2.55
N ALA A 189 -7.11 7.89 2.06
CA ALA A 189 -7.16 6.65 2.80
C ALA A 189 -5.76 6.11 3.12
N LEU A 190 -4.81 6.16 2.17
CA LEU A 190 -3.42 5.76 2.39
C LEU A 190 -2.76 6.61 3.48
N TRP A 191 -2.94 7.93 3.41
CA TRP A 191 -2.39 8.85 4.41
C TRP A 191 -3.00 8.61 5.81
N VAL A 192 -4.32 8.42 5.89
CA VAL A 192 -5.01 8.13 7.16
C VAL A 192 -4.57 6.78 7.73
N ALA A 193 -4.43 5.76 6.89
CA ALA A 193 -3.96 4.43 7.33
C ALA A 193 -2.56 4.51 7.93
N GLU A 194 -1.64 5.24 7.29
CA GLU A 194 -0.28 5.47 7.80
C GLU A 194 -0.30 6.25 9.12
N ALA A 195 -1.06 7.35 9.19
CA ALA A 195 -1.17 8.17 10.39
C ALA A 195 -1.73 7.38 11.59
N VAL A 196 -2.76 6.56 11.37
CA VAL A 196 -3.35 5.72 12.42
C VAL A 196 -2.36 4.64 12.87
N ALA A 197 -1.66 4.00 11.93
CA ALA A 197 -0.65 2.98 12.26
C ALA A 197 0.50 3.54 13.10
N GLU A 198 0.95 4.76 12.81
CA GLU A 198 1.94 5.49 13.62
C GLU A 198 1.41 5.85 15.01
N MET A 199 0.17 6.36 15.10
CA MET A 199 -0.44 6.76 16.38
C MET A 199 -0.68 5.60 17.35
N GLU A 200 -1.08 4.44 16.84
CA GLU A 200 -1.30 3.23 17.66
C GLU A 200 0.02 2.59 18.12
N GLY A 201 1.13 2.94 17.47
CA GLY A 201 2.48 2.52 17.81
C GLY A 201 2.72 1.01 17.70
N LYS A 202 3.92 0.58 18.11
CA LYS A 202 4.36 -0.83 18.09
C LYS A 202 3.49 -1.79 18.94
N LYS A 203 2.46 -1.32 19.65
CA LYS A 203 1.55 -2.16 20.46
C LYS A 203 0.70 -3.12 19.62
N ALA A 204 0.49 -2.83 18.33
CA ALA A 204 -0.08 -3.78 17.38
C ALA A 204 0.89 -4.90 16.92
N ARG A 205 2.16 -4.90 17.37
CA ARG A 205 3.15 -5.96 17.03
C ARG A 205 2.88 -7.31 17.74
N GLY A 206 1.86 -7.39 18.60
CA GLY A 206 1.36 -8.64 19.17
C GLY A 206 0.48 -9.41 18.18
N GLY A 207 1.09 -10.06 17.18
CA GLY A 207 0.53 -11.26 16.56
C GLY A 207 -0.70 -11.17 15.65
N GLY A 208 -1.26 -9.99 15.38
CA GLY A 208 -2.43 -9.86 14.49
C GLY A 208 -2.16 -8.95 13.30
N SER A 209 -2.22 -9.50 12.08
CA SER A 209 -2.27 -8.71 10.84
C SER A 209 -3.55 -7.85 10.73
N GLY A 210 -4.55 -8.07 11.61
CA GLY A 210 -5.89 -7.49 11.53
C GLY A 210 -6.01 -6.06 12.07
N GLY A 211 -5.03 -5.23 11.75
CA GLY A 211 -4.91 -3.87 12.25
C GLY A 211 -4.41 -2.87 11.22
N SER A 212 -4.37 -3.20 9.92
CA SER A 212 -3.99 -2.22 8.88
C SER A 212 -5.09 -1.97 7.86
N GLU A 213 -6.20 -2.71 7.98
CA GLU A 213 -7.33 -2.63 7.09
C GLU A 213 -8.12 -1.37 7.40
N LEU A 214 -8.32 -0.53 6.38
CA LEU A 214 -9.05 0.71 6.47
C LEU A 214 -10.07 0.78 5.32
N VAL A 215 -11.32 1.05 5.67
CA VAL A 215 -12.37 1.40 4.70
C VAL A 215 -12.68 2.89 4.85
N LEU A 216 -12.55 3.63 3.76
CA LEU A 216 -12.88 5.05 3.73
C LEU A 216 -14.02 5.28 2.73
N ALA A 217 -15.05 6.00 3.16
CA ALA A 217 -16.17 6.36 2.31
C ALA A 217 -16.29 7.88 2.15
N GLY A 218 -16.41 8.39 0.92
CA GLY A 218 -16.70 9.79 0.60
C GLY A 218 -18.14 9.96 0.15
N LEU A 219 -18.88 10.92 0.72
CA LEU A 219 -20.25 11.23 0.31
C LEU A 219 -20.26 12.16 -0.91
N ASP A 220 -20.93 11.74 -1.98
CA ASP A 220 -21.39 12.61 -3.05
C ASP A 220 -22.87 12.95 -2.82
N GLU A 221 -23.13 14.16 -2.32
CA GLU A 221 -24.49 14.63 -2.05
C GLU A 221 -25.31 14.86 -3.32
N ALA A 222 -24.66 15.25 -4.43
CA ALA A 222 -25.35 15.53 -5.69
C ALA A 222 -25.89 14.24 -6.32
N ARG A 223 -25.14 13.14 -6.19
CA ARG A 223 -25.54 11.81 -6.70
C ARG A 223 -26.31 10.98 -5.67
N GLY A 224 -26.23 11.33 -4.38
CA GLY A 224 -26.79 10.50 -3.31
C GLY A 224 -26.06 9.15 -3.15
N VAL A 225 -24.77 9.13 -3.45
CA VAL A 225 -23.93 7.93 -3.50
C VAL A 225 -22.69 8.12 -2.62
N TYR A 226 -22.23 7.06 -1.99
CA TYR A 226 -20.95 6.97 -1.31
C TYR A 226 -19.94 6.25 -2.19
N VAL A 227 -18.79 6.88 -2.44
CA VAL A 227 -17.63 6.19 -3.00
C VAL A 227 -16.87 5.55 -1.84
N VAL A 228 -16.73 4.23 -1.86
CA VAL A 228 -16.12 3.43 -0.80
C VAL A 228 -14.83 2.82 -1.31
N VAL A 229 -13.74 3.04 -0.57
CA VAL A 229 -12.41 2.51 -0.87
C VAL A 229 -11.99 1.59 0.28
N GLY A 230 -11.62 0.36 -0.05
CA GLY A 230 -11.06 -0.61 0.89
C GLY A 230 -9.55 -0.77 0.73
N LEU A 231 -8.79 -0.38 1.75
CA LEU A 231 -7.34 -0.59 1.80
C LEU A 231 -7.02 -1.76 2.72
N GLY A 232 -6.45 -2.83 2.16
CA GLY A 232 -6.06 -4.04 2.88
C GLY A 232 -4.65 -4.49 2.54
N GLY A 233 -3.92 -4.99 3.55
CA GLY A 233 -2.68 -5.75 3.35
C GLY A 233 -1.42 -4.96 2.92
N GLY A 234 -1.51 -3.65 2.73
CA GLY A 234 -0.36 -2.81 2.36
C GLY A 234 0.53 -2.45 3.55
N GLY A 235 1.41 -3.36 3.98
CA GLY A 235 2.54 -2.95 4.82
C GLY A 235 3.38 -1.90 4.06
N THR A 236 3.63 -0.74 4.67
CA THR A 236 4.44 0.31 4.05
C THR A 236 5.80 -0.26 3.60
N THR A 237 6.38 0.26 2.52
CA THR A 237 7.64 -0.27 1.94
C THR A 237 8.78 -0.36 2.95
N VAL A 238 8.78 0.50 3.97
CA VAL A 238 9.72 0.47 5.09
C VAL A 238 9.49 -0.77 5.98
N GLN A 239 8.24 -1.05 6.34
CA GLN A 239 7.89 -2.26 7.10
C GLN A 239 8.07 -3.54 6.26
N SER A 240 7.85 -3.46 4.95
CA SER A 240 8.12 -4.57 4.02
C SER A 240 9.61 -4.89 3.97
N LYS A 241 10.49 -3.88 3.85
CA LYS A 241 11.95 -4.05 3.88
C LYS A 241 12.47 -4.54 5.23
N GLU A 242 11.94 -4.04 6.35
CA GLU A 242 12.32 -4.52 7.69
C GLU A 242 11.88 -5.98 7.90
N LYS A 243 10.67 -6.33 7.46
CA LYS A 243 10.13 -7.70 7.50
C LYS A 243 10.91 -8.64 6.59
N GLU A 244 11.32 -8.18 5.41
CA GLU A 244 12.14 -8.91 4.45
C GLU A 244 13.56 -9.13 4.98
N LYS A 245 14.18 -8.10 5.59
CA LYS A 245 15.48 -8.21 6.27
C LYS A 245 15.43 -9.19 7.43
N ARG A 246 14.38 -9.14 8.26
CA ARG A 246 14.18 -10.10 9.36
C ARG A 246 13.94 -11.53 8.86
N ARG A 247 13.25 -11.70 7.72
CA ARG A 247 13.05 -13.00 7.07
C ARG A 247 14.36 -13.54 6.50
N ALA A 248 15.15 -12.69 5.84
CA ALA A 248 16.47 -13.04 5.31
C ALA A 248 17.44 -13.41 6.44
N GLU A 249 17.42 -12.68 7.55
CA GLU A 249 18.24 -12.97 8.74
C GLU A 249 17.82 -14.29 9.41
N ARG A 250 16.51 -14.55 9.54
CA ARG A 250 16.00 -15.84 10.05
C ARG A 250 16.40 -17.00 9.13
N ARG A 251 16.34 -16.81 7.81
CA ARG A 251 16.75 -17.81 6.83
C ARG A 251 18.25 -18.08 6.92
N LYS A 252 19.07 -17.03 7.00
CA LYS A 252 20.52 -17.15 7.16
C LYS A 252 20.88 -17.90 8.45
N ARG A 253 20.24 -17.56 9.57
CA ARG A 253 20.46 -18.26 10.86
C ARG A 253 20.04 -19.74 10.81
N ARG A 254 18.98 -20.06 10.05
CA ARG A 254 18.55 -21.46 9.83
C ARG A 254 19.57 -22.22 8.98
N ASP A 255 20.03 -21.62 7.89
CA ASP A 255 20.99 -22.25 6.99
C ASP A 255 22.35 -22.44 7.69
N GLU A 256 22.79 -21.49 8.51
CA GLU A 256 23.97 -21.61 9.38
C GLU A 256 23.82 -22.73 10.42
N LYS A 257 22.64 -22.87 11.04
CA LYS A 257 22.37 -23.96 11.99
C LYS A 257 22.38 -25.34 11.29
N ARG A 258 21.84 -25.42 10.08
CA ARG A 258 21.84 -26.66 9.27
C ARG A 258 23.26 -27.04 8.84
N GLU A 259 24.07 -26.06 8.44
CA GLU A 259 25.45 -26.29 8.04
C GLU A 259 26.34 -26.70 9.23
N ALA A 260 26.12 -26.11 10.41
CA ALA A 260 26.80 -26.52 11.65
C ALA A 260 26.49 -27.98 12.03
N ARG A 261 25.20 -28.37 12.00
CA ARG A 261 24.79 -29.77 12.28
C ARG A 261 25.39 -30.76 11.28
N ARG A 262 25.49 -30.38 10.00
CA ARG A 262 26.12 -31.21 8.95
C ARG A 262 27.63 -31.38 9.17
N ARG A 263 28.32 -30.31 9.58
CA ARG A 263 29.77 -30.36 9.88
C ARG A 263 30.08 -31.18 11.13
N GLU A 264 29.23 -31.10 12.15
CA GLU A 264 29.35 -31.91 13.37
C GLU A 264 29.20 -33.41 13.07
N LYS A 265 28.14 -33.80 12.34
CA LYS A 265 27.94 -35.19 11.91
C LYS A 265 29.09 -35.72 11.04
N ALA A 266 29.61 -34.90 10.12
CA ALA A 266 30.75 -35.30 9.28
C ALA A 266 32.04 -35.51 10.08
N ALA A 267 32.31 -34.65 11.08
CA ALA A 267 33.47 -34.80 11.95
C ALA A 267 33.34 -36.02 12.88
N GLU A 268 32.13 -36.34 13.32
CA GLU A 268 31.85 -37.56 14.09
C GLU A 268 32.09 -38.82 13.26
N ARG A 269 31.59 -38.86 12.02
CA ARG A 269 31.86 -39.95 11.07
C ARG A 269 33.35 -40.12 10.81
N GLN A 270 34.08 -39.02 10.56
CA GLN A 270 35.52 -39.07 10.32
C GLN A 270 36.30 -39.61 11.55
N ARG A 271 35.89 -39.26 12.77
CA ARG A 271 36.48 -39.80 14.01
C ARG A 271 36.12 -41.26 14.26
N ALA A 272 34.98 -41.73 13.78
CA ALA A 272 34.61 -43.14 13.84
C ALA A 272 35.49 -43.96 12.88
N LEU A 273 35.68 -43.46 11.65
CA LEU A 273 36.52 -44.09 10.63
C LEU A 273 37.99 -44.15 11.07
N GLU A 274 38.53 -43.07 11.64
CA GLU A 274 39.91 -43.05 12.17
C GLU A 274 40.12 -44.05 13.33
N ARG A 275 39.10 -44.26 14.17
CA ARG A 275 39.14 -45.29 15.24
C ARG A 275 39.11 -46.72 14.69
N ARG A 276 38.30 -46.98 13.66
CA ARG A 276 38.27 -48.29 12.97
C ARG A 276 39.63 -48.61 12.34
N LEU A 277 40.20 -47.64 11.61
CA LEU A 277 41.51 -47.79 10.97
C LEU A 277 42.63 -48.06 11.98
N ALA A 278 42.60 -47.41 13.15
CA ALA A 278 43.59 -47.62 14.22
C ALA A 278 43.50 -49.01 14.89
N ASN A 279 42.32 -49.65 14.86
CA ASN A 279 42.12 -51.01 15.36
C ASN A 279 42.53 -52.09 14.34
N GLY A 280 43.00 -51.72 13.14
CA GLY A 280 43.52 -52.64 12.14
C GLY A 280 42.44 -53.36 11.31
N GLU A 281 41.20 -52.84 11.31
CA GLU A 281 40.17 -53.25 10.35
C GLU A 281 40.48 -52.64 8.97
N GLU A 282 40.60 -53.48 7.93
CA GLU A 282 40.62 -53.03 6.54
C GLU A 282 39.22 -52.49 6.20
N VAL A 283 39.14 -51.19 5.92
CA VAL A 283 37.91 -50.52 5.51
C VAL A 283 37.86 -50.63 3.99
N ASP A 284 36.94 -51.44 3.46
CA ASP A 284 36.66 -51.49 2.03
C ASP A 284 35.83 -50.24 1.68
N ASP A 285 36.22 -49.51 0.63
CA ASP A 285 35.62 -48.21 0.24
C ASP A 285 34.12 -48.34 -0.14
N ASP A 286 33.60 -49.56 -0.31
CA ASP A 286 32.25 -49.86 -0.78
C ASP A 286 31.24 -50.22 0.34
N ASP A 287 31.65 -50.39 1.61
CA ASP A 287 30.73 -50.76 2.72
C ASP A 287 30.21 -49.56 3.55
N ASP A 288 30.65 -48.33 3.25
CA ASP A 288 30.27 -47.12 4.01
C ASP A 288 28.97 -46.43 3.51
N ASP A 289 28.34 -46.96 2.46
CA ASP A 289 27.10 -46.39 1.88
C ASP A 289 25.80 -47.00 2.45
N GLU A 290 25.82 -48.20 3.03
CA GLU A 290 24.57 -48.87 3.50
C GLU A 290 24.14 -48.47 4.93
N ASP A 291 25.06 -48.05 5.81
CA ASP A 291 24.74 -47.57 7.17
C ASP A 291 24.34 -46.07 7.21
N VAL A 292 24.36 -45.37 6.06
CA VAL A 292 24.00 -43.95 5.97
C VAL A 292 22.50 -43.75 5.75
N GLU A 293 21.80 -44.70 5.12
CA GLU A 293 20.38 -44.54 4.82
C GLU A 293 19.46 -44.85 6.02
N THR A 294 19.87 -45.71 6.96
CA THR A 294 18.97 -46.14 8.04
C THR A 294 18.90 -45.16 9.23
N GLU A 295 19.92 -44.32 9.42
CA GLU A 295 19.95 -43.29 10.48
C GLU A 295 19.42 -41.91 9.98
N GLU A 296 19.13 -41.77 8.69
CA GLU A 296 18.36 -40.63 8.17
C GLU A 296 16.88 -40.73 8.61
N GLU A 297 16.37 -41.93 8.89
CA GLU A 297 14.97 -42.16 9.28
C GLU A 297 14.65 -41.74 10.72
N ASP A 298 15.58 -41.84 11.68
CA ASP A 298 15.34 -41.42 13.09
C ASP A 298 15.47 -39.90 13.31
N SER A 299 16.00 -39.16 12.32
CA SER A 299 15.93 -37.69 12.33
C SER A 299 14.63 -37.16 11.72
N SER A 300 13.74 -38.02 11.21
CA SER A 300 12.48 -37.63 10.56
C SER A 300 11.40 -37.17 11.53
N GLU A 301 11.50 -37.49 12.84
CA GLU A 301 10.51 -37.02 13.82
C GLU A 301 10.56 -35.49 14.01
N SER A 302 11.73 -34.87 13.81
CA SER A 302 11.86 -33.40 13.78
C SER A 302 11.54 -32.78 12.41
N GLU A 303 11.43 -33.58 11.35
CA GLU A 303 11.12 -33.13 9.98
C GLU A 303 9.60 -33.19 9.71
N SER A 304 8.84 -33.97 10.49
CA SER A 304 7.38 -34.12 10.34
C SER A 304 6.56 -32.89 10.79
N GLU A 305 7.14 -32.03 11.63
CA GLU A 305 6.57 -30.71 11.94
C GLU A 305 6.83 -29.68 10.82
N ASP A 306 7.83 -29.93 9.97
CA ASP A 306 8.37 -28.95 9.01
C ASP A 306 7.69 -29.03 7.63
N GLU A 307 7.26 -30.21 7.16
CA GLU A 307 6.41 -30.27 5.93
C GLU A 307 5.02 -29.64 6.14
N ALA A 308 4.51 -29.69 7.37
CA ALA A 308 3.26 -29.03 7.74
C ALA A 308 3.38 -27.49 7.73
N ASP A 309 4.57 -26.95 7.95
CA ASP A 309 4.85 -25.51 7.92
C ASP A 309 5.13 -25.01 6.50
N GLU A 310 5.73 -25.82 5.61
CA GLU A 310 5.88 -25.50 4.18
C GLU A 310 4.53 -25.52 3.43
N ALA A 311 3.64 -26.47 3.74
CA ALA A 311 2.26 -26.47 3.22
C ALA A 311 1.43 -25.26 3.73
N LYS A 312 1.76 -24.72 4.91
CA LYS A 312 1.21 -23.45 5.42
C LYS A 312 1.87 -22.22 4.78
N GLU A 313 3.13 -22.29 4.32
CA GLU A 313 3.82 -21.19 3.66
C GLU A 313 3.22 -20.82 2.28
N GLY A 314 2.73 -21.80 1.53
CA GLY A 314 1.99 -21.55 0.27
C GLY A 314 0.71 -20.72 0.47
N ARG A 315 0.03 -20.86 1.62
CA ARG A 315 -1.14 -20.04 1.99
C ARG A 315 -0.77 -18.68 2.58
N ARG A 316 0.41 -18.56 3.21
CA ARG A 316 0.92 -17.30 3.81
C ARG A 316 1.50 -16.32 2.78
N GLY A 317 1.71 -16.75 1.53
CA GLY A 317 2.01 -15.86 0.40
C GLY A 317 0.89 -14.87 0.06
N ALA A 318 -0.33 -15.09 0.56
CA ALA A 318 -1.47 -14.17 0.44
C ALA A 318 -1.53 -13.13 1.57
N ALA A 319 -0.71 -13.26 2.62
CA ALA A 319 -0.69 -12.37 3.79
C ALA A 319 -0.06 -11.02 3.43
N GLY A 320 -0.88 -10.16 2.84
CA GLY A 320 -0.49 -8.83 2.33
C GLY A 320 -1.21 -8.43 1.04
N ARG A 321 -2.03 -9.31 0.45
CA ARG A 321 -2.89 -8.92 -0.68
C ARG A 321 -4.16 -8.27 -0.16
N ASN A 322 -4.58 -7.20 -0.82
CA ASN A 322 -5.84 -6.54 -0.52
C ASN A 322 -7.01 -7.51 -0.84
N ARG A 323 -7.75 -7.95 0.19
CA ARG A 323 -8.91 -8.84 0.02
C ARG A 323 -10.24 -8.11 -0.05
N PHE A 324 -10.25 -6.78 0.05
CA PHE A 324 -11.47 -5.99 -0.04
C PHE A 324 -12.15 -6.14 -1.40
N GLY A 325 -11.41 -6.36 -2.49
CA GLY A 325 -12.04 -6.57 -3.81
C GLY A 325 -12.96 -7.78 -3.86
N ILE A 326 -12.52 -8.92 -3.30
CA ILE A 326 -13.33 -10.15 -3.23
C ILE A 326 -14.47 -9.97 -2.21
N ALA A 327 -14.15 -9.40 -1.04
CA ALA A 327 -15.15 -9.19 0.00
C ALA A 327 -16.28 -8.25 -0.44
N PHE A 328 -15.97 -7.21 -1.21
CA PHE A 328 -16.98 -6.32 -1.77
C PHE A 328 -17.88 -7.07 -2.75
N GLN A 329 -17.31 -7.87 -3.65
CA GLN A 329 -18.11 -8.66 -4.60
C GLN A 329 -19.06 -9.64 -3.89
N GLU A 330 -18.58 -10.36 -2.87
CA GLU A 330 -19.42 -11.26 -2.08
C GLU A 330 -20.56 -10.53 -1.36
N VAL A 331 -20.28 -9.37 -0.75
CA VAL A 331 -21.30 -8.57 -0.06
C VAL A 331 -22.34 -8.03 -1.05
N ILE A 332 -21.92 -7.67 -2.27
CA ILE A 332 -22.84 -7.21 -3.31
C ILE A 332 -23.79 -8.33 -3.72
N GLU A 333 -23.27 -9.55 -3.91
CA GLU A 333 -24.07 -10.73 -4.25
C GLU A 333 -25.06 -11.11 -3.13
N GLU A 334 -24.67 -10.96 -1.86
CA GLU A 334 -25.51 -11.31 -0.71
C GLU A 334 -26.55 -10.24 -0.34
N THR A 335 -26.18 -8.95 -0.38
CA THR A 335 -27.08 -7.86 0.04
C THR A 335 -28.08 -7.50 -1.07
N GLY A 336 -27.71 -7.73 -2.34
CA GLY A 336 -28.39 -7.11 -3.48
C GLY A 336 -28.37 -5.57 -3.41
N ALA A 337 -27.43 -5.00 -2.64
CA ALA A 337 -27.28 -3.56 -2.51
C ALA A 337 -26.99 -2.96 -3.89
N ARG A 338 -27.53 -1.77 -4.15
CA ARG A 338 -27.29 -1.07 -5.43
C ARG A 338 -25.88 -0.51 -5.41
N VAL A 339 -24.94 -1.36 -5.82
CA VAL A 339 -23.51 -1.07 -5.85
C VAL A 339 -23.04 -1.06 -7.29
N LYS A 340 -22.24 -0.06 -7.65
CA LYS A 340 -21.55 0.02 -8.93
C LYS A 340 -20.07 -0.29 -8.71
N VAL A 341 -19.58 -1.28 -9.44
CA VAL A 341 -18.17 -1.71 -9.44
C VAL A 341 -17.64 -1.44 -10.84
N ASP A 342 -17.11 -0.24 -11.07
CA ASP A 342 -16.60 0.10 -12.40
C ASP A 342 -15.34 0.99 -12.31
N SER A 343 -14.47 0.58 -11.41
CA SER A 343 -13.06 0.97 -11.40
C SER A 343 -12.22 -0.23 -11.79
N PHE A 344 -11.09 0.01 -12.48
CA PHE A 344 -10.05 -1.01 -12.69
C PHE A 344 -9.55 -1.63 -11.38
N GLU A 345 -9.72 -0.91 -10.27
CA GLU A 345 -9.46 -1.40 -8.93
C GLU A 345 -10.74 -1.94 -8.27
N HIS A 346 -10.82 -3.26 -8.07
CA HIS A 346 -11.94 -3.91 -7.38
C HIS A 346 -12.12 -3.46 -5.92
N CYS A 347 -11.15 -2.74 -5.35
CA CYS A 347 -11.24 -2.20 -4.00
C CYS A 347 -11.91 -0.82 -3.91
N VAL A 348 -12.53 -0.35 -5.01
CA VAL A 348 -13.34 0.87 -5.05
C VAL A 348 -14.75 0.52 -5.54
N VAL A 349 -15.77 0.91 -4.77
CA VAL A 349 -17.17 0.66 -5.11
C VAL A 349 -18.05 1.86 -4.78
N GLU A 350 -19.11 2.07 -5.55
CA GLU A 350 -20.09 3.13 -5.30
C GLU A 350 -21.35 2.52 -4.71
N VAL A 351 -21.76 2.97 -3.52
CA VAL A 351 -22.93 2.45 -2.79
C VAL A 351 -23.94 3.57 -2.58
N ARG A 352 -25.24 3.33 -2.82
CA ARG A 352 -26.26 4.35 -2.53
C ARG A 352 -26.29 4.75 -1.06
N LYS A 353 -26.63 6.02 -0.79
CA LYS A 353 -26.70 6.60 0.56
C LYS A 353 -27.55 5.79 1.53
N GLU A 354 -28.67 5.25 1.06
CA GLU A 354 -29.61 4.42 1.82
C GLU A 354 -29.08 3.01 2.12
N ASP A 355 -28.30 2.43 1.19
CA ASP A 355 -27.83 1.04 1.26
C ASP A 355 -26.47 0.91 1.98
N LEU A 356 -25.76 2.02 2.24
CA LEU A 356 -24.42 2.02 2.85
C LEU A 356 -24.39 1.32 4.22
N SER A 357 -25.39 1.54 5.06
CA SER A 357 -25.42 0.99 6.41
C SER A 357 -25.45 -0.54 6.41
N GLY A 358 -26.35 -1.13 5.61
CA GLY A 358 -26.44 -2.59 5.42
C GLY A 358 -25.19 -3.17 4.76
N PHE A 359 -24.63 -2.47 3.76
CA PHE A 359 -23.38 -2.88 3.12
C PHE A 359 -22.22 -2.99 4.12
N LEU A 360 -22.04 -1.99 4.98
CA LEU A 360 -20.96 -1.99 5.98
C LEU A 360 -21.18 -3.01 7.10
N GLU A 361 -22.43 -3.26 7.49
CA GLU A 361 -22.76 -4.29 8.48
C GLU A 361 -22.37 -5.67 7.98
N GLN A 362 -22.77 -6.05 6.77
CA GLN A 362 -22.41 -7.33 6.18
C GLN A 362 -20.91 -7.46 5.91
N LEU A 363 -20.29 -6.39 5.42
CA LEU A 363 -18.84 -6.35 5.23
C LEU A 363 -18.08 -6.59 6.54
N SER A 364 -18.60 -6.11 7.68
CA SER A 364 -17.98 -6.34 9.00
C SER A 364 -18.06 -7.80 9.47
N MET A 365 -19.00 -8.58 8.92
CA MET A 365 -19.14 -10.01 9.20
C MET A 365 -18.22 -10.87 8.33
N LYS A 366 -17.77 -10.35 7.19
CA LYS A 366 -16.84 -11.04 6.29
C LYS A 366 -15.42 -11.04 6.83
N ALA A 367 -14.74 -12.18 6.66
CA ALA A 367 -13.34 -12.34 7.05
C ALA A 367 -12.42 -11.64 6.03
N ILE A 368 -12.18 -10.35 6.22
CA ILE A 368 -11.28 -9.59 5.33
C ILE A 368 -9.80 -9.90 5.64
N VAL A 369 -9.51 -10.42 6.84
CA VAL A 369 -8.17 -10.79 7.35
C VAL A 369 -7.91 -12.29 7.18
N GLY A 370 -6.80 -12.65 6.52
CA GLY A 370 -6.41 -14.03 6.18
C GLY A 370 -5.16 -14.48 6.88
#